data_AF-A0A196QAD0-F1
#
_entry.id   AF-A0A196QAD0-F1
#
_cell.length_a   1.000
_cell.length_b   1.000
_cell.length_c   1.000
_cell.angle_alpha   90.00
_cell.angle_beta   90.00
_cell.angle_gamma   90.00
#
_symmetry.space_group_name_H-M   'P 1'
#
loop_
_entity.id
_entity.type
_entity.pdbx_description
1 polymer ?
#
loop_
_entity_poly.entity_id
_entity_poly.type
_entity_poly.pdbx_seq_one_letter_code
_entity_poly.pdbx_strand_id
1 'polypeptide(L)'
;MTAARDAIKIVIEQHLPNARLAAFNGSARLNGDLALDSIMLLQLIVHLELEHGLYLPEEALLANPPETVADLENLLAGCQSAEVSR
;
A
#
# COMPACT_ATOMS: atom_id res chain seq x y z
N MET A 1 3.99 -14.31 3.98
CA MET A 1 3.58 -12.90 3.76
C MET A 1 4.86 -12.07 3.79
N THR A 2 4.97 -11.05 2.96
CA THR A 2 6.13 -10.15 2.94
C THR A 2 5.96 -9.12 4.06
N ALA A 3 7.06 -8.51 4.54
CA ALA A 3 6.99 -7.46 5.54
C ALA A 3 6.10 -6.26 5.09
N ALA A 4 6.14 -5.94 3.78
CA ALA A 4 5.30 -4.91 3.19
C ALA A 4 3.80 -5.26 3.25
N ARG A 5 3.42 -6.51 2.94
CA ARG A 5 2.01 -6.95 3.02
C ARG A 5 1.47 -6.83 4.43
N ASP A 6 2.28 -7.23 5.41
CA ASP A 6 1.87 -7.19 6.82
C ASP A 6 1.66 -5.74 7.28
N ALA A 7 2.56 -4.83 6.91
CA ALA A 7 2.40 -3.39 7.15
C ALA A 7 1.15 -2.81 6.49
N ILE A 8 0.93 -3.10 5.19
CA ILE A 8 -0.29 -2.68 4.48
C ILE A 8 -1.53 -3.14 5.22
N LYS A 9 -1.59 -4.41 5.63
CA LYS A 9 -2.73 -4.96 6.35
C LYS A 9 -2.96 -4.25 7.68
N ILE A 10 -1.90 -4.03 8.46
CA ILE A 10 -1.97 -3.36 9.77
C ILE A 10 -2.50 -1.93 9.61
N VAL A 11 -1.97 -1.16 8.65
CA VAL A 11 -2.41 0.22 8.42
C VAL A 11 -3.87 0.28 7.97
N ILE A 12 -4.29 -0.63 7.07
CA ILE A 12 -5.70 -0.70 6.65
C ILE A 12 -6.60 -1.01 7.86
N GLU A 13 -6.22 -1.98 8.69
CA GLU A 13 -6.98 -2.39 9.87
C GLU A 13 -7.09 -1.28 10.93
N GLN A 14 -6.06 -0.44 11.08
CA GLN A 14 -6.02 0.61 12.10
C GLN A 14 -6.63 1.94 11.64
N HIS A 15 -6.36 2.35 10.40
CA HIS A 15 -6.63 3.72 9.93
C HIS A 15 -7.72 3.79 8.87
N LEU A 16 -8.09 2.68 8.23
CA LEU A 16 -9.04 2.63 7.13
C LEU A 16 -10.25 1.72 7.47
N PRO A 17 -11.08 2.10 8.46
CA PRO A 17 -12.20 1.27 8.93
C PRO A 17 -13.27 0.97 7.86
N ASN A 18 -13.29 1.75 6.77
CA ASN A 18 -14.20 1.56 5.65
C ASN A 18 -13.70 0.54 4.63
N ALA A 19 -12.45 0.08 4.74
CA ALA A 19 -11.86 -0.88 3.82
C ALA A 19 -12.37 -2.30 4.11
N ARG A 20 -12.52 -3.10 3.06
CA ARG A 20 -13.03 -4.47 3.14
C ARG A 20 -11.90 -5.46 3.41
N LEU A 21 -11.34 -5.43 4.62
CA LEU A 21 -10.20 -6.27 5.02
C LEU A 21 -10.46 -7.79 4.87
N ALA A 22 -11.73 -8.22 4.92
CA ALA A 22 -12.10 -9.63 4.72
C ALA A 22 -11.69 -10.20 3.35
N ALA A 23 -11.54 -9.34 2.33
CA ALA A 23 -11.09 -9.73 1.00
C ALA A 23 -9.56 -9.63 0.82
N PHE A 24 -8.81 -9.23 1.86
CA PHE A 24 -7.39 -8.94 1.77
C PHE A 24 -6.54 -10.16 1.38
N ASN A 25 -5.98 -10.10 0.18
CA ASN A 25 -5.01 -11.04 -0.36
C ASN A 25 -4.16 -10.33 -1.42
N GLY A 26 -3.07 -10.96 -1.88
CA GLY A 26 -2.17 -10.34 -2.85
C GLY A 26 -2.83 -9.96 -4.19
N SER A 27 -3.82 -10.72 -4.65
CA SER A 27 -4.53 -10.46 -5.90
C SER A 27 -5.77 -9.59 -5.71
N ALA A 28 -6.08 -9.16 -4.48
CA ALA A 28 -7.23 -8.31 -4.20
C ALA A 28 -7.03 -6.94 -4.85
N ARG A 29 -8.05 -6.47 -5.59
CA ARG A 29 -8.06 -5.14 -6.17
C ARG A 29 -8.24 -4.09 -5.07
N LEU A 30 -7.39 -3.06 -5.07
CA LEU A 30 -7.44 -1.99 -4.07
C LEU A 30 -8.81 -1.31 -4.07
N ASN A 31 -9.27 -0.83 -5.22
CA ASN A 31 -10.58 -0.18 -5.33
C ASN A 31 -11.74 -1.21 -5.33
N GLY A 32 -11.64 -2.27 -6.14
CA GLY A 32 -12.75 -3.21 -6.33
C GLY A 32 -13.05 -4.12 -5.13
N ASP A 33 -12.03 -4.77 -4.58
CA ASP A 33 -12.20 -5.79 -3.54
C ASP A 33 -12.07 -5.19 -2.14
N LEU A 34 -11.10 -4.27 -1.96
CA LEU A 34 -10.83 -3.62 -0.68
C LEU A 34 -11.60 -2.30 -0.47
N ALA A 35 -12.27 -1.78 -1.50
CA ALA A 35 -12.97 -0.49 -1.45
C ALA A 35 -12.05 0.70 -1.08
N LEU A 36 -10.77 0.64 -1.47
CA LEU A 36 -9.83 1.73 -1.32
C LEU A 36 -9.98 2.69 -2.51
N ASP A 37 -10.56 3.85 -2.26
CA ASP A 37 -10.54 4.97 -3.20
C ASP A 37 -9.17 5.69 -3.21
N SER A 38 -9.01 6.69 -4.07
CA SER A 38 -7.76 7.44 -4.20
C SER A 38 -7.38 8.19 -2.92
N ILE A 39 -8.35 8.65 -2.13
CA ILE A 39 -8.10 9.38 -0.88
C ILE A 39 -7.61 8.38 0.19
N MET A 40 -8.29 7.25 0.32
CA MET A 40 -7.90 6.16 1.23
C MET A 40 -6.52 5.58 0.86
N LEU A 41 -6.21 5.50 -0.43
CA LEU A 41 -4.89 5.06 -0.90
C LEU A 41 -3.80 6.06 -0.50
N LEU A 42 -4.03 7.36 -0.63
CA LEU A 42 -3.08 8.37 -0.16
C LEU A 42 -2.92 8.32 1.37
N GLN A 43 -4.01 8.14 2.12
CA GLN A 43 -3.94 7.95 3.58
C GLN A 43 -3.13 6.71 3.96
N LEU A 44 -3.36 5.58 3.28
CA LEU A 44 -2.59 4.36 3.46
C LEU A 44 -1.08 4.63 3.32
N ILE A 45 -0.69 5.34 2.26
CA ILE A 45 0.72 5.65 1.98
C ILE A 45 1.34 6.49 3.10
N VAL A 46 0.65 7.56 3.52
CA VAL A 46 1.13 8.43 4.60
C VAL A 46 1.35 7.64 5.90
N HIS A 47 0.41 6.76 6.27
CA HIS A 47 0.55 5.92 7.46
C HIS A 47 1.65 4.86 7.33
N LEU A 48 1.84 4.28 6.13
CA LEU A 48 2.93 3.35 5.87
C LEU A 48 4.31 4.01 6.03
N GLU A 49 4.45 5.25 5.57
CA GLU A 49 5.67 6.02 5.74
C GLU A 49 5.91 6.37 7.22
N LEU A 50 4.91 6.90 7.92
CA LEU A 50 5.03 7.36 9.30
C LEU A 50 5.22 6.23 10.32
N GLU A 51 4.55 5.09 10.12
CA GLU A 51 4.48 4.02 11.14
C GLU A 51 5.41 2.84 10.82
N HIS A 52 5.69 2.61 9.55
CA HIS A 52 6.48 1.47 9.10
C HIS A 52 7.77 1.85 8.35
N GLY A 53 8.03 3.15 8.12
CA GLY A 53 9.19 3.62 7.35
C GLY A 53 9.16 3.15 5.89
N LEU A 54 7.97 2.81 5.39
CA LEU A 54 7.76 2.37 4.02
C LEU A 54 7.44 3.60 3.15
N TYR A 55 8.49 4.17 2.55
CA TYR A 55 8.34 5.33 1.68
C TYR A 55 7.77 4.93 0.30
N LEU A 56 6.75 5.66 -0.14
CA LEU A 56 6.23 5.57 -1.50
C LEU A 56 5.98 6.99 -2.04
N PRO A 57 6.79 7.49 -2.98
CA PRO A 57 6.59 8.81 -3.55
C PRO A 57 5.33 8.84 -4.41
N GLU A 58 4.60 9.95 -4.35
CA GLU A 58 3.37 10.16 -5.13
C GLU A 58 3.65 10.07 -6.64
N GLU A 59 4.81 10.52 -7.11
CA GLU A 59 5.20 10.41 -8.51
C GLU A 59 5.30 8.95 -8.98
N ALA A 60 5.78 8.05 -8.11
CA ALA A 60 5.84 6.62 -8.44
C ALA A 60 4.44 6.00 -8.47
N LEU A 61 3.57 6.42 -7.56
CA LEU A 61 2.17 6.01 -7.54
C LEU A 61 1.43 6.44 -8.81
N LEU A 62 1.64 7.68 -9.27
CA LEU A 62 1.02 8.22 -10.47
C LEU A 62 1.62 7.60 -11.75
N ALA A 63 2.93 7.34 -11.76
CA ALA A 63 3.60 6.72 -12.90
C ALA A 63 3.20 5.24 -13.08
N ASN A 64 2.94 4.53 -11.97
CA ASN A 64 2.52 3.13 -12.00
C ASN A 64 1.45 2.86 -10.93
N PRO A 65 0.18 3.22 -11.20
CA PRO A 65 -0.88 3.11 -10.23
C PRO A 65 -1.18 1.63 -9.93
N PRO A 66 -1.04 1.19 -8.67
CA PRO A 66 -1.27 -0.21 -8.33
C PRO A 66 -2.75 -0.54 -8.43
N GLU A 67 -3.08 -1.65 -9.09
CA GLU A 67 -4.44 -2.16 -9.14
C GLU A 67 -4.71 -3.13 -7.99
N THR A 68 -3.70 -3.92 -7.60
CA THR A 68 -3.79 -4.96 -6.58
C THR A 68 -2.88 -4.72 -5.39
N VAL A 69 -3.11 -5.44 -4.28
CA VAL A 69 -2.21 -5.43 -3.12
C VAL A 69 -0.79 -5.86 -3.51
N ALA A 70 -0.64 -6.86 -4.37
CA ALA A 70 0.67 -7.30 -4.85
C ALA A 70 1.38 -6.23 -5.68
N ASP A 71 0.64 -5.45 -6.49
CA ASP A 71 1.23 -4.33 -7.23
C ASP A 71 1.77 -3.27 -6.27
N LEU A 72 1.01 -2.95 -5.21
CA LEU A 72 1.44 -2.02 -4.17
C LEU A 72 2.68 -2.54 -3.41
N GLU A 73 2.70 -3.83 -3.05
CA GLU A 73 3.88 -4.47 -2.43
C GLU A 73 5.12 -4.36 -3.32
N ASN A 74 4.96 -4.64 -4.62
CA ASN A 74 6.05 -4.58 -5.59
C ASN A 74 6.56 -3.16 -5.77
N LEU A 75 5.64 -2.19 -5.82
CA LEU A 75 5.98 -0.77 -5.95
C LEU A 75 6.77 -0.28 -4.72
N LEU A 76 6.30 -0.61 -3.52
CA LEU A 76 7.00 -0.34 -2.27
C LEU A 76 8.40 -0.97 -2.25
N ALA A 77 8.52 -2.25 -2.60
CA ALA A 77 9.81 -2.94 -2.64
C ALA A 77 10.80 -2.29 -3.64
N GLY A 78 10.30 -1.80 -4.77
CA GLY A 78 11.07 -1.05 -5.76
C GLY A 78 11.61 0.26 -5.20
N CYS A 79 10.79 1.01 -4.45
CA CYS A 79 11.18 2.27 -3.82
C CYS A 79 12.20 2.05 -2.70
N GLN A 80 12.01 1.04 -1.85
CA GLN A 80 12.95 0.73 -0.76
C GLN A 80 14.33 0.34 -1.28
N SER A 81 14.40 -0.41 -2.37
CA SER A 81 15.67 -0.80 -2.99
C SER A 81 16.42 0.42 -3.58
N ALA A 82 15.69 1.43 -4.04
CA ALA A 82 16.24 2.66 -4.58
C ALA A 82 16.77 3.61 -3.49
N GLU A 83 16.11 3.68 -2.32
CA GLU A 83 16.59 4.49 -1.19
C GLU A 83 17.82 3.91 -0.51
N VAL A 84 17.90 2.59 -0.33
CA VAL A 84 19.07 1.94 0.30
C VAL A 84 20.36 2.09 -0.53
N SER A 85 20.23 2.40 -1.82
CA SER A 85 21.35 2.61 -2.73
C SER A 85 21.81 4.07 -2.81
N ARG A 86 21.25 4.98 -2.01
CA ARG A 86 21.53 6.43 -2.05
C ARG A 86 22.23 6.92 -0.79
#